data_AF-A0A067N8Z6-F1
#
_entry.id   AF-A0A067N8Z6-F1
#
_cell.length_a   1.000
_cell.length_b   1.000
_cell.length_c   1.000
_cell.angle_alpha   90.00
_cell.angle_beta   90.00
_cell.angle_gamma   90.00
#
_symmetry.space_group_name_H-M   'P 1'
#
loop_
_entity.id
_entity.type
_entity.pdbx_description
1 polymer ?
#
loop_
_entity_poly.entity_id
_entity_poly.type
_entity_poly.pdbx_seq_one_letter_code
_entity_poly.pdbx_strand_id
1 'polypeptide(L)' 'KLQEREEHIRESWVRAMEARLVREELEKCQKAEGVNHYENCKWLSEKYLTMLKDSQVR' A
#
# COMPACT_ATOMS: atom_id res chain seq x y z
N LYS A 1 -18.06 20.35 10.36
CA LYS A 1 -18.69 19.04 10.66
C LYS A 1 -18.92 18.15 9.43
N LEU A 2 -19.66 18.56 8.40
CA LEU A 2 -19.84 17.72 7.20
C LEU A 2 -18.58 17.70 6.31
N GLN A 3 -18.01 18.87 6.02
CA GLN A 3 -16.78 18.99 5.22
C GLN A 3 -15.60 18.21 5.81
N GLU A 4 -15.36 18.31 7.12
CA GLU A 4 -14.29 17.56 7.80
C GLU A 4 -14.46 16.04 7.65
N ARG A 5 -15.70 15.53 7.64
CA ARG A 5 -15.98 14.11 7.40
C ARG A 5 -15.71 13.72 5.95
N GLU A 6 -16.09 14.56 4.99
CA GLU A 6 -15.82 14.34 3.57
C GLU A 6 -14.32 14.39 3.25
N GLU A 7 -13.58 15.30 3.89
CA GLU A 7 -12.12 15.38 3.83
C GLU A 7 -11.47 14.12 4.40
N HIS A 8 -11.90 13.69 5.59
CA HIS A 8 -11.40 12.45 6.20
C HIS A 8 -11.60 11.23 5.31
N ILE A 9 -12.79 11.09 4.73
CA ILE A 9 -13.10 9.98 3.82
C ILE A 9 -12.21 10.07 2.57
N ARG A 10 -12.06 11.24 1.96
CA ARG A 10 -11.18 11.42 0.79
C ARG A 10 -9.74 11.02 1.09
N GLU A 11 -9.20 11.44 2.22
CA GLU A 11 -7.84 11.06 2.63
C GLU A 11 -7.71 9.56 2.89
N SER A 12 -8.74 8.93 3.47
CA SER A 12 -8.75 7.47 3.68
C SER A 12 -8.71 6.71 2.35
N TRP A 13 -9.38 7.21 1.31
CA TRP A 13 -9.28 6.67 -0.04
C TRP A 13 -7.90 6.89 -0.66
N VAL A 14 -7.27 8.04 -0.43
CA VAL A 14 -5.89 8.29 -0.88
C VAL A 14 -4.94 7.25 -0.27
N ARG A 15 -4.97 7.04 1.04
CA ARG A 15 -4.14 6.01 1.71
C ARG A 15 -4.39 4.60 1.18
N ALA A 16 -5.66 4.26 0.91
CA ALA A 16 -6.01 2.99 0.29
C ALA A 16 -5.42 2.83 -1.11
N MET A 17 -5.43 3.90 -1.92
CA MET A 17 -4.84 3.90 -3.26
C MET A 17 -3.31 3.84 -3.23
N GLU A 18 -2.66 4.54 -2.30
CA GLU A 18 -1.21 4.44 -2.10
C GLU A 18 -0.79 3.00 -1.77
N ALA A 19 -1.51 2.32 -0.88
CA ALA A 19 -1.23 0.92 -0.55
C ALA A 19 -1.41 -0.02 -1.76
N ARG A 20 -2.37 0.27 -2.65
CA ARG A 20 -2.56 -0.50 -3.91
C ARG A 20 -1.37 -0.34 -4.84
N LEU A 21 -0.83 0.87 -5.01
CA LEU A 21 0.35 1.11 -5.84
C LEU A 21 1.57 0.33 -5.32
N VAL A 22 1.79 0.30 -4.01
CA VAL A 22 2.90 -0.47 -3.43
C VAL A 22 2.71 -1.97 -3.64
N ARG A 23 1.48 -2.49 -3.56
CA ARG A 23 1.19 -3.89 -3.89
C ARG A 23 1.51 -4.21 -5.34
N GLU A 24 1.09 -3.36 -6.28
CA GLU A 24 1.37 -3.57 -7.70
C GLU A 24 2.88 -3.60 -7.99
N GLU A 25 3.65 -2.72 -7.34
CA GLU A 25 5.10 -2.72 -7.49
C GLU A 25 5.76 -3.93 -6.84
N LEU A 26 5.25 -4.38 -5.69
CA LEU A 26 5.69 -5.64 -5.06
C LEU A 26 5.43 -6.84 -5.97
N GLU A 27 4.26 -6.92 -6.61
CA GLU A 27 3.95 -8.00 -7.55
C GLU A 27 4.89 -8.01 -8.75
N LYS A 28 5.22 -6.83 -9.31
CA LYS A 28 6.20 -6.72 -10.39
C LYS A 28 7.58 -7.19 -9.94
N CYS A 29 8.03 -6.74 -8.75
CA CYS A 29 9.31 -7.16 -8.19
C CYS A 29 9.37 -8.68 -8.01
N GLN A 30 8.34 -9.29 -7.40
CA GLN A 30 8.29 -10.74 -7.20
C GLN A 30 8.31 -11.52 -8.52
N LYS A 31 7.61 -11.02 -9.55
CA LYS A 31 7.62 -11.63 -10.89
C LYS A 31 8.99 -11.50 -11.57
N ALA A 32 9.67 -10.37 -11.40
CA ALA A 32 10.98 -10.12 -12.02
C ALA A 32 12.12 -10.90 -11.35
N GLU A 33 12.13 -10.95 -10.01
CA GLU A 33 13.22 -11.53 -9.22
C GLU A 33 13.14 -13.07 -9.11
N GLY A 34 11.98 -13.66 -9.39
CA GLY A 34 11.77 -15.10 -9.27
C GLY A 34 12.16 -15.59 -7.87
N VAL A 35 13.02 -16.60 -7.77
CA VAL A 35 13.42 -17.19 -6.47
C VAL A 35 14.12 -16.20 -5.52
N ASN A 36 14.69 -15.10 -6.03
CA ASN A 36 15.41 -14.11 -5.22
C ASN A 36 14.50 -13.07 -4.56
N HIS A 37 13.19 -13.13 -4.79
CA HIS A 37 12.26 -12.09 -4.33
C HIS A 37 12.25 -11.88 -2.80
N TYR A 38 12.64 -12.89 -2.00
CA TYR A 38 12.69 -12.80 -0.55
C TYR A 38 13.71 -11.79 -0.03
N GLU A 39 14.80 -11.59 -0.76
CA GLU A 39 15.83 -10.62 -0.43
C GLU A 39 15.55 -9.29 -1.14
N ASN A 40 15.40 -9.34 -2.46
CA ASN A 40 15.34 -8.14 -3.31
C ASN A 40 14.03 -7.35 -3.14
N CYS A 41 12.91 -8.02 -2.83
CA CYS A 41 11.60 -7.38 -2.66
C CYS A 41 11.19 -7.21 -1.18
N LYS A 42 12.11 -7.48 -0.23
CA LYS A 42 11.82 -7.43 1.22
C LYS A 42 11.32 -6.06 1.66
N TRP A 43 11.97 -5.00 1.21
CA TRP A 43 11.62 -3.61 1.57
C TRP A 43 10.21 -3.23 1.07
N LEU A 44 9.80 -3.69 -0.11
CA LEU A 44 8.44 -3.49 -0.63
C LEU A 44 7.42 -4.24 0.20
N SER A 45 7.74 -5.47 0.59
CA SER A 45 6.90 -6.30 1.46
C SER A 45 6.69 -5.64 2.82
N GLU A 46 7.77 -5.19 3.46
CA GLU A 46 7.71 -4.49 4.77
C GLU A 46 6.94 -3.17 4.69
N LYS A 47 7.18 -2.40 3.62
CA LYS A 47 6.44 -1.15 3.35
C LYS A 47 4.95 -1.44 3.18
N TYR A 48 4.58 -2.42 2.36
CA TYR A 48 3.19 -2.79 2.14
C TYR A 48 2.49 -3.22 3.43
N LEU A 49 3.14 -4.09 4.22
CA LEU A 49 2.62 -4.54 5.52
C LEU A 49 2.43 -3.40 6.51
N THR A 50 3.31 -2.41 6.48
CA THR A 50 3.17 -1.20 7.32
C THR A 50 1.96 -0.39 6.90
N MET A 51 1.78 -0.15 5.59
CA MET A 51 0.68 0.64 5.06
C MET A 51 -0.70 -0.01 5.28
N LEU A 52 -0.77 -1.35 5.28
CA LEU A 52 -2.03 -2.08 5.52
C LEU A 52 -2.68 -1.78 6.86
N LYS A 53 -1.91 -1.33 7.86
CA LYS A 53 -2.44 -0.96 9.19
C LYS A 53 -3.35 0.28 9.13
N ASP A 54 -3.04 1.21 8.23
CA ASP A 54 -3.66 2.55 8.18
C ASP A 54 -4.43 2.81 6.88
N SER A 55 -4.35 1.90 5.91
CA SER A 55 -4.97 2.06 4.58
C SER A 55 -6.48 1.73 4.53
N GLN A 56 -7.09 1.39 5.67
CA GLN A 56 -8.51 1.05 5.71
C GLN A 56 -9.36 2.32 5.60
N VAL A 57 -10.29 2.35 4.64
CA VAL A 57 -11.29 3.40 4.49
C VAL A 57 -12.24 3.35 5.68
N ARG A 58 -12.38 4.46 6.41
CA ARG A 58 -13.22 4.59 7.62
C ARG A 58 -13.88 5.96 7.68
#